data_AF-A0AAW6XP31-F1
#
_entry.id   AF-A0AAW6XP31-F1
#
_cell.length_a   1.000
_cell.length_b   1.000
_cell.length_c   1.000
_cell.angle_alpha   90.00
_cell.angle_beta   90.00
_cell.angle_gamma   90.00
#
_symmetry.space_group_name_H-M   'P 1'
#
loop_
_entity.id
_entity.type
_entity.pdbx_description
1 polymer ?
#
loop_
_entity_poly.entity_id
_entity_poly.type
_entity_poly.pdbx_seq_one_letter_code
_entity_poly.pdbx_strand_id
1 'polypeptide(L)' 'EYDRTIRFYEAMGFERLEVFPQLWDAWNPCLVLVKKL' A
#
# COMPACT_ATOMS: atom_id res chain seq x y z
N GLU A 1 3.68 11.48 2.28
CA GLU A 1 5.00 10.88 1.99
C GLU A 1 4.91 9.44 1.48
N TYR A 2 3.95 8.63 1.95
CA TYR A 2 3.72 7.26 1.46
C TYR A 2 3.37 7.15 -0.03
N ASP A 3 2.79 8.19 -0.64
CA ASP A 3 2.47 8.21 -2.07
C ASP A 3 3.69 7.90 -2.95
N ARG A 4 4.89 8.33 -2.55
CA ARG A 4 6.11 8.05 -3.32
C ARG A 4 6.48 6.57 -3.26
N THR A 5 6.38 5.96 -2.09
CA THR A 5 6.65 4.53 -1.89
C THR A 5 5.61 3.67 -2.60
N ILE A 6 4.33 4.06 -2.52
CA ILE A 6 3.24 3.38 -3.21
C ILE A 6 3.47 3.41 -4.73
N ARG A 7 3.76 4.58 -5.30
CA ARG A 7 4.06 4.73 -6.74
C ARG A 7 5.26 3.89 -7.18
N PHE A 8 6.29 3.77 -6.34
CA PHE A 8 7.43 2.92 -6.61
C PHE A 8 7.03 1.45 -6.75
N TYR A 9 6.24 0.91 -5.81
CA TYR A 9 5.77 -0.47 -5.87
C TYR A 9 4.75 -0.70 -7.02
N GLU A 10 3.87 0.26 -7.29
CA GLU A 10 2.99 0.23 -8.48
C GLU A 10 3.81 0.09 -9.76
N ALA A 11 4.88 0.88 -9.92
CA ALA A 11 5.78 0.78 -11.07
C ALA A 11 6.54 -0.56 -11.15
N MET A 12 6.72 -1.25 -10.03
CA MET A 12 7.30 -2.60 -9.97
C MET A 12 6.30 -3.73 -10.28
N GLY A 13 5.05 -3.39 -10.59
CA GLY A 13 3.98 -4.34 -10.89
C GLY A 13 3.25 -4.87 -9.64
N PHE A 14 3.29 -4.15 -8.53
CA PHE A 14 2.41 -4.42 -7.40
C PHE A 14 1.07 -3.69 -7.57
N GLU A 15 0.00 -4.29 -7.08
CA GLU A 15 -1.36 -3.75 -7.12
C GLU A 15 -1.91 -3.60 -5.70
N ARG A 16 -2.81 -2.62 -5.49
CA ARG A 16 -3.50 -2.42 -4.20
C ARG A 16 -4.47 -3.59 -3.95
N LEU A 17 -4.35 -4.22 -2.79
CA LEU A 17 -5.25 -5.30 -2.38
C LEU A 17 -6.34 -4.80 -1.42
N GLU A 18 -5.93 -4.28 -0.28
CA GLU A 18 -6.85 -3.91 0.80
C GLU A 18 -6.21 -2.85 1.71
N VAL A 19 -7.05 -2.00 2.31
CA VAL A 19 -6.64 -1.02 3.31
C VAL A 19 -7.25 -1.40 4.65
N PHE A 20 -6.45 -1.48 5.71
CA PHE A 20 -6.86 -1.75 7.08
C PHE A 20 -6.73 -0.48 7.93
N PRO A 21 -7.81 0.29 8.15
CA PRO A 21 -7.74 1.58 8.83
C PRO A 21 -7.40 1.52 10.31
N GLN A 22 -7.55 0.34 10.93
CA GLN A 22 -7.36 0.13 12.37
C GLN A 22 -6.12 -0.71 12.70
N LEU A 23 -5.38 -1.18 11.68
CA LEU A 23 -4.19 -2.02 11.91
C LEU A 23 -2.99 -1.19 12.36
N TRP A 24 -2.89 0.06 11.91
CA TRP A 24 -1.91 1.06 12.35
C TRP A 24 -2.64 2.22 13.04
N ASP A 25 -2.08 3.43 12.97
CA ASP A 25 -2.73 4.65 13.44
C ASP A 25 -3.77 5.17 12.44
N ALA A 26 -4.78 5.88 12.95
CA ALA A 26 -5.89 6.39 12.13
C ALA A 26 -5.46 7.43 11.08
N TRP A 27 -4.27 8.04 11.23
CA TRP A 27 -3.73 9.03 10.30
C TRP A 27 -2.89 8.39 9.19
N ASN A 28 -2.57 7.10 9.32
CA ASN A 28 -1.81 6.32 8.36
C ASN A 28 -2.38 4.89 8.28
N PRO A 29 -3.51 4.70 7.56
CA PRO A 29 -4.12 3.38 7.43
C PRO A 29 -3.19 2.42 6.67
N CYS A 30 -3.14 1.16 7.11
CA CYS A 30 -2.24 0.17 6.51
C CYS A 30 -2.74 -0.24 5.11
N LEU A 31 -1.96 0.02 4.06
CA LEU A 31 -2.24 -0.42 2.70
C LEU A 31 -1.43 -1.68 2.36
N VAL A 32 -2.13 -2.75 1.98
CA VAL A 32 -1.51 -3.99 1.48
C VAL A 32 -1.41 -3.95 -0.04
N LEU A 33 -0.21 -4.22 -0.55
CA LEU A 33 0.11 -4.34 -1.98
C LEU A 33 0.52 -5.79 -2.28
N VAL A 34 0.10 -6.32 -3.43
CA VAL A 34 0.45 -7.69 -3.86
C VAL A 34 0.99 -7.69 -5.28
N LYS A 35 1.90 -8.63 -5.58
CA LYS A 35 2.41 -8.89 -6.91
C LYS A 35 2.25 -10.38 -7.22
N LYS A 36 1.60 -10.68 -8.35
CA LYS A 36 1.51 -12.06 -8.86
C LYS A 36 2.89 -12.47 -9.40
N LEU A 37 3.31 -13.71 -9.11
CA LEU A 37 4.55 -14.29 -9.61
C LEU A 37 4.40 -14.72 -11.08
#